data_AF-A0A6L2L5Q8-F1
#
_entry.id   AF-A0A6L2L5Q8-F1
#
_cell.length_a   1.000
_cell.length_b   1.000
_cell.length_c   1.000
_cell.angle_alpha   90.00
_cell.angle_beta   90.00
_cell.angle_gamma   90.00
#
_symmetry.space_group_name_H-M   'P 1'
#
loop_
_entity.id
_entity.type
_entity.pdbx_description
1 polymer ?
#
loop_
_entity_poly.entity_id
_entity_poly.type
_entity_poly.pdbx_seq_one_letter_code
_entity_poly.pdbx_strand_id
1 'polypeptide(L)'
;MPGGMMHGFYDVLVSLFFREVAEDAEKIMDFRGLSSELRATIRRRDGYIVELSLYKSCDDTLGTIEMLSCMQLDDMEKAARLLLMTRETKIKMDEKTGFIMRMRNRVVV
;
A
#
# COMPACT_ATOMS: atom_id res chain seq x y z
N MET A 1 16.89 44.60 4.24
CA MET A 1 16.15 43.67 5.12
C MET A 1 15.98 42.34 4.41
N PRO A 2 16.61 41.23 4.88
CA PRO A 2 16.58 39.93 4.17
C PRO A 2 15.40 39.01 4.57
N GLY A 3 14.58 39.39 5.56
CA GLY A 3 13.57 38.49 6.16
C GLY A 3 12.41 38.06 5.24
N GLY A 4 12.05 38.86 4.24
CA GLY A 4 10.91 38.57 3.35
C GLY A 4 11.15 37.43 2.34
N MET A 5 12.39 37.26 1.86
CA MET A 5 12.72 36.19 0.89
C MET A 5 12.82 34.82 1.55
N MET A 6 13.28 34.76 2.81
CA MET A 6 13.32 33.52 3.60
C MET A 6 11.90 32.98 3.83
N HIS A 7 10.94 33.85 4.14
CA HIS A 7 9.57 33.42 4.45
C HIS A 7 8.87 32.76 3.25
N GLY A 8 9.01 33.35 2.05
CA GLY A 8 8.44 32.77 0.83
C GLY A 8 9.06 31.43 0.41
N PHE A 9 10.36 31.21 0.68
CA PHE A 9 11.00 29.92 0.45
C PHE A 9 10.46 28.82 1.38
N TYR A 10 10.23 29.14 2.66
CA TYR A 10 9.64 28.20 3.62
C TYR A 10 8.23 27.79 3.22
N ASP A 11 7.40 28.73 2.77
CA ASP A 11 6.02 28.46 2.35
C ASP A 11 5.97 27.54 1.12
N VAL A 12 6.82 27.79 0.13
CA VAL A 12 6.98 26.90 -1.04
C VAL A 12 7.40 25.50 -0.58
N LEU A 13 8.40 25.37 0.28
CA LEU A 13 8.87 24.06 0.75
C LEU A 13 7.79 23.31 1.53
N VAL A 14 7.06 24.00 2.41
CA VAL A 14 5.94 23.42 3.16
C VAL A 14 4.84 22.94 2.22
N SER A 15 4.46 23.73 1.22
CA SER A 15 3.42 23.34 0.26
C SER A 15 3.81 22.10 -0.56
N LEU A 16 5.09 21.99 -0.96
CA LEU A 16 5.62 20.82 -1.67
C LEU A 16 5.51 19.55 -0.81
N PHE A 17 5.94 19.62 0.46
CA PHE A 17 5.83 18.48 1.36
C PHE A 17 4.38 18.11 1.68
N PHE A 18 3.46 19.08 1.78
CA PHE A 18 2.04 18.77 1.93
C PHE A 18 1.47 18.02 0.73
N ARG A 19 1.86 18.42 -0.49
CA ARG A 19 1.46 17.71 -1.71
C ARG A 19 1.98 16.28 -1.70
N GLU A 20 3.26 16.09 -1.38
CA GLU A 20 3.83 14.74 -1.29
C GLU A 20 3.16 13.87 -0.22
N VAL A 21 2.81 14.45 0.93
CA VAL A 21 2.06 13.72 1.98
C VAL A 21 0.68 13.29 1.48
N ALA A 22 -0.01 14.14 0.71
CA ALA A 22 -1.30 13.79 0.11
C ALA A 22 -1.15 12.65 -0.92
N GLU A 23 -0.14 12.72 -1.79
CA GLU A 23 0.16 11.66 -2.77
C GLU A 23 0.53 10.33 -2.07
N ASP A 24 1.31 10.38 -0.99
CA ASP A 24 1.67 9.19 -0.23
C ASP A 24 0.45 8.59 0.51
N ALA A 25 -0.47 9.42 0.99
CA ALA A 25 -1.74 8.98 1.58
C ALA A 25 -2.63 8.28 0.55
N GLU A 26 -2.71 8.79 -0.68
CA GLU A 26 -3.44 8.17 -1.79
C GLU A 26 -2.86 6.79 -2.13
N LYS A 27 -1.54 6.69 -2.31
CA LYS A 27 -0.86 5.40 -2.55
C LYS A 27 -1.14 4.37 -1.46
N ILE A 28 -1.15 4.79 -0.19
CA ILE A 28 -1.49 3.91 0.94
C ILE A 28 -2.91 3.37 0.81
N MET A 29 -3.87 4.19 0.39
CA MET A 29 -5.24 3.74 0.15
C MET A 29 -5.30 2.74 -1.00
N ASP A 30 -4.61 3.02 -2.11
CA ASP A 30 -4.56 2.11 -3.26
C ASP A 30 -3.96 0.76 -2.90
N PHE A 31 -2.83 0.74 -2.19
CA PHE A 31 -2.20 -0.51 -1.77
C PHE A 31 -3.10 -1.34 -0.85
N ARG A 32 -3.85 -0.67 0.04
CA ARG A 32 -4.83 -1.35 0.91
C ARG A 32 -6.01 -1.89 0.12
N GLY A 33 -6.48 -1.16 -0.89
CA GLY A 33 -7.52 -1.60 -1.81
C GLY A 33 -7.11 -2.88 -2.53
N LEU A 34 -5.96 -2.84 -3.22
CA LEU A 34 -5.40 -3.99 -3.93
C LEU A 34 -5.14 -5.19 -3.01
N SER A 35 -4.62 -4.97 -1.80
CA SER A 35 -4.39 -6.05 -0.83
C SER A 35 -5.71 -6.71 -0.38
N SER A 36 -6.78 -5.91 -0.25
CA SER A 36 -8.12 -6.42 0.09
C SER A 36 -8.74 -7.23 -1.04
N GLU A 37 -8.57 -6.79 -2.29
CA GLU A 37 -9.02 -7.51 -3.49
C GLU A 37 -8.31 -8.85 -3.67
N LEU A 38 -6.98 -8.88 -3.48
CA LEU A 38 -6.20 -10.12 -3.50
C LEU A 38 -6.71 -11.09 -2.44
N ARG A 39 -6.93 -10.62 -1.21
CA ARG A 39 -7.48 -11.45 -0.12
C ARG A 39 -8.87 -12.00 -0.45
N ALA A 40 -9.72 -11.21 -1.10
CA ALA A 40 -11.04 -11.68 -1.54
C ALA A 40 -10.93 -12.74 -2.65
N THR A 41 -9.96 -12.60 -3.56
CA THR A 41 -9.67 -13.60 -4.60
C THR A 41 -9.14 -14.90 -4.01
N ILE A 42 -8.21 -14.83 -3.07
CA ILE A 42 -7.68 -15.98 -2.32
C ILE A 42 -8.83 -16.75 -1.66
N ARG A 43 -9.70 -16.07 -0.91
CA ARG A 43 -10.86 -16.71 -0.26
C ARG A 43 -11.82 -17.40 -1.23
N ARG A 44 -12.04 -16.81 -2.42
CA ARG A 44 -12.86 -17.44 -3.46
C ARG A 44 -12.18 -18.71 -4.00
N ARG A 45 -10.86 -18.67 -4.24
CA ARG A 45 -10.10 -19.84 -4.67
C ARG A 45 -10.07 -20.95 -3.63
N ASP A 46 -9.94 -20.62 -2.35
CA ASP A 46 -10.08 -21.59 -1.26
C ASP A 46 -11.40 -22.36 -1.36
N GLY A 47 -12.51 -21.65 -1.63
CA GLY A 47 -13.83 -22.25 -1.85
C GLY A 47 -13.83 -23.22 -3.04
N TYR A 48 -13.28 -22.80 -4.18
CA TYR A 48 -13.20 -23.67 -5.36
C TYR A 48 -12.31 -24.88 -5.14
N ILE A 49 -11.17 -24.73 -4.45
CA ILE A 49 -10.27 -25.85 -4.13
C ILE A 49 -10.99 -26.86 -3.24
N VAL A 50 -11.74 -26.39 -2.22
CA VAL A 50 -12.53 -27.26 -1.35
C VAL A 50 -13.60 -28.02 -2.14
N GLU A 51 -14.34 -27.32 -3.01
CA GLU A 51 -15.37 -27.93 -3.86
C GLU A 51 -14.77 -28.98 -4.80
N LEU A 52 -13.71 -28.64 -5.54
CA LEU A 52 -13.01 -29.55 -6.43
C LEU A 52 -12.41 -30.75 -5.69
N SER A 53 -11.94 -30.56 -4.46
CA SER A 53 -11.40 -31.63 -3.61
C SER A 53 -12.45 -32.68 -3.23
N LEU A 54 -13.75 -32.41 -3.40
CA LEU A 54 -14.82 -33.39 -3.22
C LEU A 54 -14.98 -34.31 -4.44
N TYR A 55 -14.53 -33.88 -5.63
CA TYR A 55 -14.63 -34.60 -6.90
C TYR A 55 -13.34 -35.35 -7.28
N LYS A 56 -12.56 -35.78 -6.27
CA LYS A 56 -11.19 -36.37 -6.33
C LYS A 56 -10.95 -37.55 -7.30
N SER A 57 -11.93 -38.01 -8.06
CA SER A 57 -11.82 -39.19 -8.93
C SER A 57 -11.37 -38.91 -10.36
N CYS A 58 -11.08 -37.66 -10.73
CA CYS A 58 -10.65 -37.29 -12.08
C CYS A 58 -9.31 -36.56 -12.06
N ASP A 59 -8.33 -37.04 -12.83
CA ASP A 59 -6.97 -36.47 -12.94
C ASP A 59 -6.99 -34.98 -13.34
N ASP A 60 -7.96 -34.55 -14.15
CA ASP A 60 -8.13 -33.13 -14.53
C ASP A 60 -8.45 -32.23 -13.32
N THR A 61 -9.07 -32.80 -12.28
CA THR A 61 -9.40 -32.09 -11.03
C THR A 61 -8.14 -31.79 -10.23
N LEU A 62 -7.17 -32.71 -10.22
CA LEU A 62 -5.89 -32.53 -9.52
C LEU A 62 -5.08 -31.41 -10.17
N GLY A 63 -4.95 -31.42 -11.51
CA GLY A 63 -4.25 -30.35 -12.24
C GLY A 63 -4.90 -28.97 -12.03
N THR A 64 -6.22 -28.91 -11.94
CA THR A 64 -6.95 -27.66 -11.65
C THR A 64 -6.67 -27.16 -10.22
N ILE A 65 -6.66 -28.06 -9.23
CA ILE A 65 -6.35 -27.71 -7.83
C ILE A 65 -4.91 -27.21 -7.71
N GLU A 66 -3.95 -27.87 -8.35
CA GLU A 66 -2.55 -27.43 -8.37
C GLU A 66 -2.40 -26.04 -8.99
N MET A 67 -3.03 -25.80 -10.13
CA MET A 67 -3.04 -24.49 -10.79
C MET A 67 -3.62 -23.40 -9.88
N LEU A 68 -4.77 -23.65 -9.25
CA LEU A 68 -5.39 -22.69 -8.32
C LEU A 68 -4.51 -22.41 -7.11
N SER A 69 -3.83 -23.43 -6.59
CA SER A 69 -2.91 -23.32 -5.46
C SER A 69 -1.69 -22.46 -5.81
N CYS A 70 -1.10 -22.65 -6.99
CA CYS A 70 0.00 -21.82 -7.49
C CYS A 70 -0.42 -20.35 -7.63
N MET A 71 -1.57 -20.07 -8.25
CA MET A 71 -2.08 -18.70 -8.38
C MET A 71 -2.35 -18.04 -7.02
N GLN A 72 -2.76 -18.84 -6.02
CA GLN A 72 -2.98 -18.35 -4.66
C GLN A 72 -1.68 -17.98 -3.96
N LEU A 73 -0.61 -18.75 -4.14
CA LEU A 73 0.73 -18.39 -3.64
C LEU A 73 1.21 -17.06 -4.21
N ASP A 74 1.06 -16.86 -5.53
CA ASP A 74 1.42 -15.60 -6.19
C ASP A 74 0.64 -14.41 -5.60
N ASP A 75 -0.66 -14.58 -5.40
CA ASP A 75 -1.51 -13.52 -4.86
C ASP A 75 -1.22 -13.24 -3.37
N MET A 76 -0.83 -14.25 -2.60
CA MET A 76 -0.35 -14.08 -1.22
C MET A 76 0.97 -13.29 -1.20
N GLU A 77 1.91 -13.58 -2.09
CA GLU A 77 3.16 -12.84 -2.20
C GLU A 77 2.92 -11.38 -2.59
N LYS A 78 2.07 -11.13 -3.59
CA LYS A 78 1.68 -9.77 -3.97
C LYS A 78 1.01 -9.02 -2.81
N ALA A 79 0.11 -9.68 -2.07
CA ALA A 79 -0.55 -9.07 -0.92
C ALA A 79 0.46 -8.72 0.20
N ALA A 80 1.45 -9.58 0.44
CA ALA A 80 2.53 -9.31 1.40
C ALA A 80 3.39 -8.12 0.95
N ARG A 81 3.76 -8.04 -0.33
CA ARG A 81 4.51 -6.90 -0.90
C ARG A 81 3.74 -5.58 -0.75
N LEU A 82 2.43 -5.57 -1.04
CA LEU A 82 1.59 -4.38 -0.86
C LEU A 82 1.54 -3.90 0.59
N LEU A 83 1.51 -4.83 1.56
CA LEU A 83 1.57 -4.47 2.98
C LEU A 83 2.91 -3.83 3.37
N LEU A 84 4.03 -4.33 2.82
CA LEU A 84 5.34 -3.73 3.03
C LEU A 84 5.41 -2.33 2.42
N MET A 85 4.97 -2.16 1.17
CA MET A 85 4.91 -0.85 0.51
C MET A 85 4.02 0.14 1.27
N THR A 86 2.90 -0.33 1.81
CA THR A 86 2.02 0.47 2.69
C THR A 86 2.78 0.97 3.92
N ARG A 87 3.52 0.08 4.59
CA ARG A 87 4.28 0.40 5.80
C ARG A 87 5.40 1.40 5.51
N GLU A 88 6.18 1.16 4.46
CA GLU A 88 7.28 2.04 4.05
C GLU A 88 6.78 3.43 3.67
N THR A 89 5.69 3.49 2.89
CA THR A 89 5.08 4.76 2.47
C THR A 89 4.55 5.52 3.69
N LYS A 90 3.93 4.80 4.65
CA LYS A 90 3.46 5.42 5.89
C LYS A 90 4.60 6.02 6.71
N ILE A 91 5.72 5.31 6.85
CA ILE A 91 6.89 5.81 7.58
C ILE A 91 7.41 7.11 6.93
N LYS A 92 7.57 7.13 5.60
CA LYS A 92 7.99 8.34 4.87
C LYS A 92 7.00 9.50 5.04
N MET A 93 5.71 9.21 5.00
CA MET A 93 4.65 10.20 5.21
C MET A 93 4.72 10.81 6.62
N ASP A 94 4.93 9.98 7.65
CA ASP A 94 5.06 10.42 9.04
C ASP A 94 6.33 11.29 9.23
N GLU A 95 7.45 10.93 8.60
CA GLU A 95 8.69 11.72 8.60
C GLU A 95 8.51 13.09 7.95
N LYS A 96 7.86 13.15 6.78
CA LYS A 96 7.52 14.40 6.07
C LYS A 96 6.60 15.27 6.91
N THR A 97 5.56 14.69 7.50
CA THR A 97 4.63 15.39 8.39
C THR A 97 5.37 15.99 9.59
N GLY A 98 6.26 15.23 10.22
CA GLY A 98 7.10 15.71 11.30
C GLY A 98 8.04 16.85 10.86
N PHE A 99 8.59 16.77 9.65
CA PHE A 99 9.41 17.85 9.08
C PHE A 99 8.60 19.15 8.90
N ILE A 100 7.38 19.07 8.33
CA ILE A 100 6.47 20.20 8.18
C ILE A 100 6.17 20.84 9.55
N MET A 101 5.85 20.03 10.56
CA MET A 101 5.56 20.54 11.92
C MET A 101 6.75 21.29 12.51
N ARG A 102 7.96 20.75 12.37
CA ARG A 102 9.19 21.42 12.85
C ARG A 102 9.46 22.73 12.11
N MET A 103 9.22 22.77 10.81
CA MET A 103 9.36 23.98 10.00
C MET A 103 8.40 25.07 10.45
N ARG A 104 7.12 24.74 10.62
CA ARG A 104 6.11 25.68 11.13
C ARG A 104 6.49 26.25 12.50
N ASN A 105 6.99 25.42 13.40
CA ASN A 105 7.42 25.88 14.74
C ASN A 105 8.66 26.78 14.72
N ARG A 106 9.52 26.69 13.69
CA ARG A 106 10.72 27.53 13.54
C ARG A 106 10.48 28.86 12.85
N VAL A 107 9.38 29.00 12.12
CA VAL A 107 9.00 30.23 11.42
C VAL A 107 8.19 31.19 12.33
N VAL A 108 7.70 30.70 13.47
CA VAL A 108 6.89 31.47 14.46
C VAL A 108 7.75 32.10 15.58
N VAL A 109 9.08 31.99 15.53
CA VAL A 109 10.02 32.59 16.49
C VAL A 109 10.79 33.74 15.84
#